data_AF-A0A9D7XKE6-F1
#
_entry.id   AF-A0A9D7XKE6-F1
#
_cell.length_a   1.000
_cell.length_b   1.000
_cell.length_c   1.000
_cell.angle_alpha   90.00
_cell.angle_beta   90.00
_cell.angle_gamma   90.00
#
_symmetry.space_group_name_H-M   'P 1'
#
loop_
_entity.id
_entity.type
_entity.pdbx_description
1 polymer ?
#
loop_
_entity_poly.entity_id
_entity_poly.type
_entity_poly.pdbx_seq_one_letter_code
_entity_poly.pdbx_strand_id
1 'polypeptide(L)'
;MHRLRQNDLNHSQAGGITIIVALMLLVLLTVAALAMSRNSLREIVTSGFSRQGAMARNVADSGINWSIHWIDLENGKLASGTALQLVRLKAGLLANDTLSGRAKDINSTDFTAPVDYLQGGTLQGELQLAGAAGLTQGFTLGLTRMGKLPITMMSQGAGSGAFTPASGGPLKQAPDLWAIRSDAQVIQGPTTFIHAKEVWISTPVL
;
A
#
# COMPACT_ATOMS: atom_id res chain seq x y z
N MET A 1 -54.92 -51.01 -50.68
CA MET A 1 -53.51 -50.55 -50.79
C MET A 1 -53.20 -49.26 -49.99
N HIS A 2 -53.87 -48.99 -48.85
CA HIS A 2 -53.73 -47.69 -48.16
C HIS A 2 -52.94 -47.72 -46.83
N ARG A 3 -52.59 -48.91 -46.31
CA ARG A 3 -51.98 -49.09 -44.98
C ARG A 3 -50.44 -49.03 -44.94
N LEU A 4 -49.75 -49.25 -46.07
CA LEU A 4 -48.28 -49.27 -46.09
C LEU A 4 -47.65 -47.87 -46.10
N ARG A 5 -48.35 -46.86 -46.65
CA ARG A 5 -47.85 -45.47 -46.73
C ARG A 5 -47.75 -44.75 -45.39
N GLN A 6 -48.49 -45.19 -44.36
CA GLN A 6 -48.54 -44.51 -43.07
C GLN A 6 -47.35 -44.85 -42.15
N ASN A 7 -46.75 -46.04 -42.31
CA ASN A 7 -45.62 -46.48 -41.49
C ASN A 7 -44.29 -45.85 -41.93
N ASP A 8 -44.09 -45.62 -43.24
CA ASP A 8 -42.87 -44.97 -43.76
C ASP A 8 -42.79 -43.48 -43.39
N LEU A 9 -43.94 -42.80 -43.25
CA LEU A 9 -44.02 -41.41 -42.80
C LEU A 9 -43.65 -41.24 -41.32
N ASN A 10 -43.98 -42.23 -40.48
CA ASN A 10 -43.66 -42.19 -39.05
C ASN A 10 -42.16 -42.45 -38.77
N HIS A 11 -41.48 -43.24 -39.62
CA HIS A 11 -40.04 -43.52 -39.46
C HIS A 11 -39.16 -42.32 -39.85
N SER A 12 -39.54 -41.57 -40.89
CA SER A 12 -38.81 -40.35 -41.28
C SER A 12 -39.05 -39.18 -40.32
N GLN A 13 -40.23 -39.10 -39.70
CA GLN A 13 -40.54 -38.09 -38.67
C GLN A 13 -39.75 -38.31 -37.36
N ALA A 14 -39.48 -39.57 -36.97
CA ALA A 14 -38.69 -39.88 -35.77
C ALA A 14 -37.22 -39.41 -35.88
N GLY A 15 -36.63 -39.48 -37.08
CA GLY A 15 -35.29 -38.96 -37.36
C GLY A 15 -35.20 -37.44 -37.41
N GLY A 16 -36.24 -36.77 -37.94
CA GLY A 16 -36.30 -35.31 -37.97
C GLY A 16 -36.34 -34.68 -36.58
N ILE A 17 -37.12 -35.26 -35.66
CA ILE A 17 -37.25 -34.77 -34.28
C ILE A 17 -35.93 -34.94 -33.52
N THR A 18 -35.23 -36.06 -33.67
CA THR A 18 -33.94 -36.28 -33.00
C THR A 18 -32.87 -35.30 -33.48
N ILE A 19 -32.83 -34.98 -34.77
CA ILE A 19 -31.91 -33.96 -35.31
C ILE A 19 -32.24 -32.57 -34.75
N ILE A 20 -33.52 -32.20 -34.67
CA ILE A 20 -33.94 -30.91 -34.09
C ILE A 20 -33.57 -30.83 -32.61
N VAL A 21 -33.79 -31.90 -31.85
CA VAL A 21 -33.42 -31.95 -30.43
C VAL A 21 -31.90 -31.87 -30.26
N ALA A 22 -31.12 -32.56 -31.08
CA ALA A 22 -29.65 -32.48 -31.06
C ALA A 22 -29.16 -31.05 -31.38
N LEU A 23 -29.76 -30.38 -32.37
CA LEU A 23 -29.45 -29.00 -32.70
C LEU A 23 -29.84 -28.05 -31.56
N MET A 24 -31.00 -28.22 -30.92
CA MET A 24 -31.40 -27.42 -29.76
C MET A 24 -30.44 -27.61 -28.59
N LEU A 25 -30.02 -28.85 -28.31
CA LEU A 25 -29.04 -29.15 -27.28
C LEU A 25 -27.68 -28.51 -27.58
N LEU A 26 -27.24 -28.54 -28.84
CA LEU A 26 -26.01 -27.87 -29.29
C LEU A 26 -26.08 -26.36 -29.08
N VAL A 27 -27.23 -25.73 -29.40
CA VAL A 27 -27.46 -24.31 -29.18
C VAL A 27 -27.43 -23.98 -27.68
N LEU A 28 -28.07 -24.80 -26.84
CA LEU A 28 -28.03 -24.60 -25.39
C LEU A 28 -26.62 -24.75 -24.82
N LEU A 29 -25.85 -25.73 -25.31
CA LEU A 29 -24.45 -25.92 -24.93
C LEU A 29 -23.56 -24.75 -25.33
N THR A 30 -23.74 -24.22 -26.54
CA THR A 30 -22.98 -23.04 -27.01
C THR A 30 -23.34 -21.78 -26.21
N VAL A 31 -24.62 -21.57 -25.89
CA VAL A 31 -25.04 -20.45 -25.02
C VAL A 31 -24.47 -20.60 -23.60
N ALA A 32 -24.53 -21.80 -23.02
CA ALA A 32 -23.97 -22.07 -21.70
C ALA A 32 -22.45 -21.85 -21.67
N ALA A 33 -21.72 -22.31 -22.69
CA ALA A 33 -20.28 -22.10 -22.82
C ALA A 33 -19.92 -20.60 -22.94
N LEU A 34 -20.68 -19.83 -23.71
CA LEU A 34 -20.50 -18.37 -23.82
C LEU A 34 -20.77 -17.65 -22.49
N ALA A 35 -21.79 -18.07 -21.74
CA ALA A 35 -22.11 -17.49 -20.43
C ALA A 35 -21.00 -17.79 -19.40
N MET A 36 -20.50 -19.03 -19.36
CA MET A 36 -19.38 -19.41 -18.49
C MET A 36 -18.08 -18.69 -18.86
N SER A 37 -17.78 -18.53 -20.15
CA SER A 37 -16.60 -17.80 -20.64
C SER A 37 -16.58 -16.34 -20.19
N ARG A 38 -17.72 -15.65 -20.25
CA ARG A 38 -17.83 -14.27 -19.74
C ARG A 38 -17.64 -14.20 -18.23
N ASN A 39 -18.20 -15.17 -17.50
CA ASN A 39 -18.06 -15.21 -16.05
C ASN A 39 -16.62 -15.51 -15.61
N SER A 40 -15.93 -16.43 -16.27
CA SER A 40 -14.53 -16.76 -15.98
C SER A 40 -13.59 -15.60 -16.30
N LEU A 41 -13.79 -14.89 -17.42
CA LEU A 41 -13.02 -13.69 -17.75
C LEU A 41 -13.17 -12.61 -16.67
N ARG A 42 -14.39 -12.36 -16.19
CA ARG A 42 -14.64 -11.42 -15.11
C ARG A 42 -13.89 -11.84 -13.84
N GLU A 43 -13.97 -13.11 -13.46
CA GLU A 43 -13.31 -13.65 -12.27
C GLU A 43 -11.78 -13.57 -12.36
N ILE A 44 -11.20 -13.87 -13.53
CA ILE A 44 -9.76 -13.72 -13.79
C ILE A 44 -9.33 -12.25 -13.66
N VAL A 45 -10.11 -11.31 -14.21
CA VAL A 45 -9.82 -9.88 -14.09
C VAL A 45 -9.93 -9.41 -12.62
N THR A 46 -10.98 -9.81 -11.92
CA THR A 46 -11.17 -9.44 -10.50
C THR A 46 -10.10 -10.05 -9.59
N SER A 47 -9.71 -11.31 -9.81
CA SER A 47 -8.64 -11.96 -9.05
C SER A 47 -7.27 -11.35 -9.35
N GLY A 48 -7.02 -10.94 -10.60
CA GLY A 48 -5.83 -10.17 -11.00
C GLY A 48 -5.72 -8.85 -10.23
N PHE A 49 -6.78 -8.05 -10.20
CA PHE A 49 -6.80 -6.79 -9.45
C PHE A 49 -6.68 -6.98 -7.95
N SER A 50 -7.29 -8.02 -7.39
CA SER A 50 -7.16 -8.35 -5.97
C SER A 50 -5.72 -8.69 -5.60
N ARG A 51 -5.01 -9.44 -6.47
CA ARG A 51 -3.59 -9.75 -6.30
C ARG A 51 -2.72 -8.50 -6.35
N GLN A 52 -2.97 -7.60 -7.30
CA GLN A 52 -2.20 -6.34 -7.40
C GLN A 52 -2.48 -5.40 -6.23
N GLY A 53 -3.72 -5.35 -5.73
CA GLY A 53 -4.07 -4.62 -4.51
C GLY A 53 -3.35 -5.17 -3.28
N ALA A 54 -3.29 -6.50 -3.14
CA ALA A 54 -2.52 -7.14 -2.06
C ALA A 54 -1.01 -6.86 -2.19
N MET A 55 -0.49 -6.82 -3.42
CA MET A 55 0.91 -6.46 -3.69
C MET A 55 1.21 -5.02 -3.27
N ALA A 56 0.38 -4.05 -3.64
CA ALA A 56 0.53 -2.66 -3.22
C ALA A 56 0.53 -2.53 -1.69
N ARG A 57 -0.33 -3.29 -1.00
CA ARG A 57 -0.34 -3.35 0.46
C ARG A 57 0.98 -3.88 1.04
N ASN A 58 1.48 -5.00 0.54
CA ASN A 58 2.74 -5.60 1.00
C ASN A 58 3.95 -4.67 0.76
N VAL A 59 3.93 -3.91 -0.34
CA VAL A 59 4.96 -2.91 -0.65
C VAL A 59 4.89 -1.74 0.34
N ALA A 60 3.69 -1.28 0.71
CA ALA A 60 3.53 -0.23 1.74
C ALA A 60 4.02 -0.72 3.11
N ASP A 61 3.70 -1.96 3.47
CA ASP A 61 4.20 -2.61 4.68
C ASP A 61 5.75 -2.66 4.70
N SER A 62 6.34 -2.99 3.55
CA SER A 62 7.79 -3.04 3.38
C SER A 62 8.45 -1.66 3.50
N GLY A 63 7.81 -0.62 2.97
CA GLY A 63 8.29 0.77 3.11
C GLY A 63 8.31 1.23 4.57
N ILE A 64 7.28 0.88 5.34
CA ILE A 64 7.27 1.13 6.79
C ILE A 64 8.42 0.39 7.48
N ASN A 65 8.59 -0.91 7.23
CA ASN A 65 9.66 -1.68 7.86
C ASN A 65 11.05 -1.15 7.52
N TRP A 66 11.26 -0.78 6.25
CA TRP A 66 12.50 -0.13 5.80
C TRP A 66 12.77 1.14 6.61
N SER A 67 11.78 2.03 6.74
CA SER A 67 11.97 3.31 7.43
C SER A 67 12.31 3.17 8.92
N ILE A 68 11.68 2.23 9.63
CA ILE A 68 11.91 2.00 11.06
C ILE A 68 13.34 1.50 11.29
N HIS A 69 13.82 0.56 10.45
CA HIS A 69 15.16 -0.01 10.59
C HIS A 69 16.28 1.05 10.51
N TRP A 70 16.08 2.11 9.71
CA TRP A 70 17.03 3.21 9.57
C TRP A 70 16.96 4.25 10.69
N ILE A 71 15.81 4.39 11.35
CA ILE A 71 15.65 5.31 12.48
C ILE A 71 16.33 4.77 13.75
N ASP A 72 16.64 3.47 13.78
CA ASP A 72 17.45 2.88 14.83
C ASP A 72 18.80 3.60 14.97
N LEU A 73 19.15 3.91 16.21
CA LEU A 73 20.29 4.73 16.60
C LEU A 73 21.63 4.08 16.25
N GLU A 74 21.67 2.75 16.15
CA GLU A 74 22.88 2.01 15.75
C GLU A 74 23.07 2.01 14.23
N ASN A 75 21.99 1.79 13.47
CA ASN A 75 22.05 1.75 12.00
C ASN A 75 22.25 3.13 11.38
N GLY A 76 21.69 4.18 11.98
CA GLY A 76 21.82 5.55 11.48
C GLY A 76 23.25 6.12 11.50
N LYS A 77 24.16 5.54 12.31
CA LYS A 77 25.54 6.05 12.47
C LYS A 77 26.43 5.82 11.26
N LEU A 78 26.13 4.82 10.44
CA LEU A 78 26.92 4.44 9.25
C LEU A 78 26.14 4.66 7.94
N ALA A 79 25.02 5.38 8.00
CA ALA A 79 24.13 5.56 6.86
C ALA A 79 24.79 6.35 5.71
N SER A 80 24.49 5.97 4.47
CA SER A 80 24.88 6.67 3.24
C SER A 80 23.68 6.79 2.29
N GLY A 81 23.80 7.61 1.23
CA GLY A 81 22.72 7.79 0.24
C GLY A 81 21.42 8.34 0.84
N THR A 82 20.28 7.80 0.40
CA THR A 82 18.93 8.16 0.89
C THR A 82 18.72 7.87 2.37
N ALA A 83 19.41 6.89 2.95
CA ALA A 83 19.31 6.60 4.39
C ALA A 83 19.84 7.74 5.27
N LEU A 84 20.88 8.45 4.81
CA LEU A 84 21.41 9.63 5.51
C LEU A 84 20.43 10.81 5.50
N GLN A 85 19.54 10.87 4.51
CA GLN A 85 18.53 11.93 4.42
C GLN A 85 17.52 11.81 5.58
N LEU A 86 17.11 10.61 5.99
CA LEU A 86 16.20 10.43 7.15
C LEU A 86 16.83 10.96 8.45
N VAL A 87 18.10 10.64 8.69
CA VAL A 87 18.82 11.09 9.89
C VAL A 87 18.92 12.61 9.92
N ARG A 88 19.20 13.24 8.77
CA ARG A 88 19.28 14.70 8.63
C ARG A 88 17.91 15.37 8.75
N LEU A 89 16.88 14.80 8.14
CA LEU A 89 15.49 15.26 8.27
C LEU A 89 15.02 15.23 9.72
N LYS A 90 15.37 14.18 10.48
CA LYS A 90 15.12 14.13 11.92
C LYS A 90 15.76 15.33 12.62
N ALA A 91 17.04 15.62 12.35
CA ALA A 91 17.73 16.76 12.96
C ALA A 91 17.04 18.10 12.64
N GLY A 92 16.60 18.28 11.39
CA GLY A 92 15.84 19.46 10.95
C GLY A 92 14.46 19.61 11.59
N LEU A 93 13.67 18.53 11.57
CA LEU A 93 12.31 18.50 12.12
C LEU A 93 12.27 18.61 13.64
N LEU A 94 13.32 18.14 14.33
CA LEU A 94 13.47 18.32 15.77
C LEU A 94 13.87 19.75 16.15
N ALA A 95 14.71 20.41 15.35
CA ALA A 95 15.21 21.74 15.65
C ALA A 95 14.17 22.85 15.38
N ASN A 96 13.17 22.60 14.52
CA ASN A 96 12.20 23.60 14.11
C ASN A 96 10.76 23.18 14.43
N ASP A 97 10.21 23.70 15.52
CA ASP A 97 8.86 23.38 15.99
C ASP A 97 7.75 23.85 15.02
N THR A 98 8.02 24.82 14.14
CA THR A 98 7.04 25.31 13.16
C THR A 98 6.69 24.27 12.08
N LEU A 99 7.52 23.22 11.95
CA LEU A 99 7.33 22.15 10.97
C LEU A 99 6.55 20.95 11.53
N SER A 100 6.16 20.99 12.80
CA SER A 100 5.37 19.93 13.45
C SER A 100 4.00 19.77 12.78
N GLY A 101 3.52 18.52 12.72
CA GLY A 101 2.21 18.14 12.19
C GLY A 101 2.10 18.12 10.66
N ARG A 102 3.20 18.37 9.93
CA ARG A 102 3.23 18.34 8.46
C ARG A 102 4.16 17.24 7.97
N ALA A 103 3.66 16.41 7.04
CA ALA A 103 4.47 15.36 6.42
C ALA A 103 5.51 15.96 5.49
N LYS A 104 6.76 15.50 5.63
CA LYS A 104 7.92 15.97 4.88
C LYS A 104 8.49 14.88 3.99
N ASP A 105 8.92 15.28 2.79
CA ASP A 105 9.51 14.37 1.82
C ASP A 105 10.88 13.92 2.33
N ILE A 106 11.09 12.60 2.30
CA ILE A 106 12.35 11.96 2.68
C ILE A 106 13.54 12.38 1.82
N ASN A 107 13.28 12.77 0.57
CA ASN A 107 14.30 13.19 -0.38
C ASN A 107 14.57 14.69 -0.34
N SER A 108 13.96 15.42 0.60
CA SER A 108 14.21 16.85 0.74
C SER A 108 15.69 17.12 0.90
N THR A 109 16.24 17.97 0.02
CA THR A 109 17.64 18.39 0.06
C THR A 109 17.86 19.58 0.99
N ASP A 110 16.80 20.35 1.29
CA ASP A 110 16.78 21.34 2.36
C ASP A 110 16.35 20.66 3.66
N PHE A 111 17.24 20.66 4.65
CA PHE A 111 17.02 20.03 5.96
C PHE A 111 16.56 21.03 7.02
N THR A 112 16.63 22.33 6.74
CA THR A 112 16.15 23.39 7.64
C THR A 112 14.69 23.74 7.39
N ALA A 113 14.24 23.61 6.14
CA ALA A 113 12.88 23.80 5.70
C ALA A 113 12.48 22.68 4.72
N PRO A 114 12.38 21.41 5.18
CA PRO A 114 12.10 20.31 4.30
C PRO A 114 10.80 20.46 3.52
N VAL A 115 10.85 19.97 2.27
CA VAL A 115 9.75 20.02 1.32
C VAL A 115 8.56 19.21 1.85
N ASP A 116 7.36 19.73 1.65
CA ASP A 116 6.14 19.02 2.01
C ASP A 116 5.99 17.75 1.17
N TYR A 117 5.64 16.65 1.84
CA TYR A 117 5.40 15.38 1.19
C TYR A 117 4.09 15.41 0.40
N LEU A 118 4.15 15.01 -0.87
CA LEU A 118 2.99 14.84 -1.73
C LEU A 118 2.59 13.36 -1.74
N GLN A 119 1.39 13.09 -1.23
CA GLN A 119 0.86 11.74 -1.14
C GLN A 119 0.74 11.10 -2.52
N GLY A 120 1.18 9.85 -2.64
CA GLY A 120 1.13 9.12 -3.91
C GLY A 120 1.92 9.80 -5.04
N GLY A 121 3.00 10.51 -4.71
CA GLY A 121 3.92 11.09 -5.69
C GLY A 121 4.64 10.04 -6.55
N THR A 122 5.48 10.51 -7.48
CA THR A 122 6.27 9.64 -8.36
C THR A 122 7.14 8.68 -7.56
N LEU A 123 7.12 7.40 -7.92
CA LEU A 123 8.01 6.40 -7.36
C LEU A 123 9.46 6.82 -7.51
N GLN A 124 10.22 6.80 -6.43
CA GLN A 124 11.62 7.16 -6.41
C GLN A 124 12.48 5.97 -6.88
N GLY A 125 13.50 6.20 -7.71
CA GLY A 125 14.28 5.12 -8.33
C GLY A 125 14.89 4.14 -7.34
N GLU A 126 15.35 4.60 -6.17
CA GLU A 126 15.93 3.76 -5.13
C GLU A 126 14.89 2.97 -4.32
N LEU A 127 13.62 3.39 -4.38
CA LEU A 127 12.49 2.76 -3.68
C LEU A 127 11.59 1.98 -4.66
N GLN A 128 12.07 1.79 -5.89
CA GLN A 128 11.45 0.97 -6.91
C GLN A 128 12.07 -0.43 -6.93
N LEU A 129 11.23 -1.43 -7.18
CA LEU A 129 11.65 -2.76 -7.58
C LEU A 129 11.08 -3.03 -8.98
N ALA A 130 11.98 -3.28 -9.93
CA ALA A 130 11.58 -3.73 -11.26
C ALA A 130 11.10 -5.20 -11.18
N GLY A 131 9.89 -5.46 -11.66
CA GLY A 131 9.32 -6.80 -11.77
C GLY A 131 9.49 -7.39 -13.19
N ALA A 132 8.80 -8.51 -13.44
CA ALA A 132 8.65 -9.04 -14.80
C ALA A 132 8.10 -7.97 -15.76
N ALA A 133 8.46 -8.07 -17.05
CA ALA A 133 8.25 -7.03 -18.07
C ALA A 133 6.90 -6.30 -17.94
N GLY A 134 6.95 -5.01 -17.59
CA GLY A 134 5.79 -4.11 -17.50
C GLY A 134 5.17 -3.96 -16.09
N LEU A 135 5.74 -4.59 -15.07
CA LEU A 135 5.38 -4.38 -13.67
C LEU A 135 6.44 -3.54 -12.94
N THR A 136 6.07 -2.33 -12.52
CA THR A 136 6.90 -1.49 -11.64
C THR A 136 6.23 -1.39 -10.29
N GLN A 137 6.93 -1.73 -9.22
CA GLN A 137 6.42 -1.56 -7.86
C GLN A 137 7.37 -0.69 -7.05
N GLY A 138 6.85 0.02 -6.06
CA GLY A 138 7.69 0.78 -5.15
C GLY A 138 6.87 1.53 -4.13
N PHE A 139 7.55 2.34 -3.33
CA PHE A 139 6.90 3.23 -2.38
C PHE A 139 7.55 4.60 -2.33
N THR A 140 6.82 5.55 -1.79
CA THR A 140 7.32 6.86 -1.37
C THR A 140 7.10 7.01 0.13
N LEU A 141 7.89 7.85 0.79
CA LEU A 141 7.85 8.00 2.24
C LEU A 141 7.68 9.46 2.65
N GLY A 142 6.76 9.67 3.58
CA GLY A 142 6.58 10.94 4.28
C GLY A 142 6.88 10.78 5.76
N LEU A 143 7.62 11.72 6.33
CA LEU A 143 7.93 11.77 7.76
C LEU A 143 7.27 12.99 8.41
N THR A 144 6.56 12.77 9.52
CA THR A 144 5.91 13.83 10.28
C THR A 144 6.36 13.77 11.74
N ARG A 145 6.88 14.87 12.28
CA ARG A 145 7.00 15.05 13.72
C ARG A 145 5.63 15.51 14.24
N MET A 146 5.00 14.73 15.10
CA MET A 146 3.68 15.03 15.68
C MET A 146 3.80 15.90 16.95
N GLY A 147 5.03 16.08 17.44
CA GLY A 147 5.34 16.82 18.65
C GLY A 147 5.73 15.89 19.79
N LYS A 148 5.53 16.36 21.02
CA LYS A 148 5.93 15.67 22.24
C LYS A 148 4.74 14.92 22.84
N LEU A 149 4.96 13.70 23.34
CA LEU A 149 3.94 12.99 24.11
C LEU A 149 3.66 13.71 25.44
N PRO A 150 2.41 13.72 25.92
CA PRO A 150 2.10 14.27 27.24
C PRO A 150 2.86 13.53 28.34
N ILE A 151 3.62 14.25 29.17
CA ILE A 151 4.28 13.67 30.35
C ILE A 151 3.25 13.59 31.48
N THR A 152 2.90 12.38 31.92
CA THR A 152 1.95 12.16 33.04
C THR A 152 2.63 12.11 34.41
N MET A 153 3.97 12.01 34.47
CA MET A 153 4.74 12.12 35.72
C MET A 153 4.97 13.59 36.11
N MET A 154 4.06 14.14 36.90
CA MET A 154 4.15 15.49 37.49
C MET A 154 5.09 15.56 38.73
N SER A 155 5.73 14.46 39.13
CA SER A 155 6.51 14.38 40.38
C SER A 155 7.90 15.03 40.33
N GLN A 156 8.26 15.71 39.23
CA GLN A 156 9.58 16.34 39.07
C GLN A 156 9.56 17.88 39.05
N GLY A 157 8.42 18.55 39.26
CA GLY A 157 8.35 20.01 39.25
C GLY A 157 8.49 20.63 40.64
N ALA A 158 9.44 21.54 40.82
CA ALA A 158 9.38 22.55 41.87
C ALA A 158 8.66 23.80 41.29
N GLY A 159 7.39 24.00 41.66
CA GLY A 159 6.57 25.15 41.24
C GLY A 159 5.53 24.84 40.15
N SER A 160 4.46 25.64 40.08
CA SER A 160 3.40 25.46 39.08
C SER A 160 3.90 25.78 37.67
N GLY A 161 3.90 24.79 36.78
CA GLY A 161 4.25 24.98 35.37
C GLY A 161 5.74 24.95 35.04
N ALA A 162 6.62 24.61 36.00
CA ALA A 162 8.06 24.49 35.76
C ALA A 162 8.49 23.01 35.70
N PHE A 163 9.08 22.61 34.57
CA PHE A 163 9.66 21.28 34.33
C PHE A 163 11.18 21.25 34.62
N THR A 164 11.61 21.96 35.66
CA THR A 164 13.00 21.91 36.11
C THR A 164 13.12 20.75 37.11
N PRO A 165 13.91 19.69 36.83
CA PRO A 165 14.10 18.62 37.79
C PRO A 165 14.60 19.19 39.12
N ALA A 166 14.16 18.60 40.24
CA ALA A 166 14.72 18.89 41.55
C ALA A 166 16.26 18.82 41.46
N SER A 167 16.93 19.84 42.02
CA SER A 167 18.33 20.17 41.77
C SER A 167 19.24 18.94 41.63
N GLY A 168 19.85 18.78 40.44
CA GLY A 168 20.86 17.75 40.17
C GLY A 168 20.36 16.48 39.45
N GLY A 169 19.05 16.35 39.19
CA GLY A 169 18.51 15.25 38.36
C GLY A 169 18.72 15.47 36.86
N PRO A 170 18.85 14.40 36.04
CA PRO A 170 18.90 14.53 34.59
C PRO A 170 17.57 15.10 34.05
N LEU A 171 17.66 15.99 33.07
CA LEU A 171 16.50 16.55 32.35
C LEU A 171 15.78 15.42 31.61
N LYS A 172 14.65 14.94 32.14
CA LYS A 172 13.81 14.00 31.41
C LYS A 172 12.96 14.77 30.40
N GLN A 173 13.32 14.70 29.11
CA GLN A 173 12.49 15.29 28.06
C GLN A 173 11.37 14.33 27.66
N ALA A 174 10.20 14.86 27.29
CA ALA A 174 9.14 14.00 26.76
C ALA A 174 9.61 13.30 25.47
N PRO A 175 9.21 12.04 25.24
CA PRO A 175 9.48 11.36 23.98
C PRO A 175 8.80 12.11 22.82
N ASP A 176 9.50 12.23 21.69
CA ASP A 176 8.89 12.74 20.45
C ASP A 176 8.03 11.65 19.80
N LEU A 177 6.84 12.05 19.36
CA LEU A 177 5.95 11.23 18.55
C LEU A 177 6.19 11.53 17.07
N TRP A 178 6.36 10.48 16.28
CA TRP A 178 6.56 10.53 14.86
C TRP A 178 5.50 9.70 14.15
N ALA A 179 5.02 10.20 13.02
CA ALA A 179 4.25 9.41 12.07
C ALA A 179 5.09 9.21 10.81
N ILE A 180 5.17 7.96 10.36
CA ILE A 180 5.79 7.59 9.09
C ILE A 180 4.69 7.08 8.19
N ARG A 181 4.60 7.67 7.00
CA ARG A 181 3.68 7.26 5.97
C ARG A 181 4.44 6.64 4.81
N SER A 182 3.95 5.51 4.31
CA SER A 182 4.41 4.86 3.10
C SER A 182 3.27 4.76 2.10
N ASP A 183 3.38 5.48 0.98
CA ASP A 183 2.47 5.34 -0.15
C ASP A 183 3.12 4.43 -1.20
N ALA A 184 2.59 3.22 -1.32
CA ALA A 184 3.02 2.24 -2.30
C ALA A 184 2.25 2.36 -3.61
N GLN A 185 2.95 2.09 -4.70
CA GLN A 185 2.37 2.02 -6.03
C GLN A 185 2.83 0.74 -6.72
N VAL A 186 1.90 0.07 -7.38
CA VAL A 186 2.15 -1.05 -8.29
C VAL A 186 1.54 -0.69 -9.64
N ILE A 187 2.38 -0.55 -10.65
CA ILE A 187 2.02 -0.17 -12.00
C ILE A 187 2.09 -1.42 -12.87
N GLN A 188 0.98 -1.78 -13.50
CA GLN A 188 0.90 -2.88 -14.47
C GLN A 188 0.27 -2.36 -15.76
N GLY A 189 1.09 -2.14 -16.79
CA GLY A 189 0.61 -1.52 -18.03
C GLY A 189 0.00 -0.13 -17.77
N PRO A 190 -1.25 0.15 -18.18
CA PRO A 190 -1.90 1.45 -17.94
C PRO A 190 -2.51 1.59 -16.54
N THR A 191 -2.55 0.52 -15.73
CA THR A 191 -3.23 0.52 -14.44
C THR A 191 -2.24 0.74 -13.30
N THR A 192 -2.56 1.67 -12.40
CA THR A 192 -1.79 1.92 -11.17
C THR A 192 -2.63 1.58 -9.95
N PHE A 193 -2.11 0.70 -9.10
CA PHE A 193 -2.67 0.37 -7.79
C PHE A 193 -1.92 1.14 -6.74
N ILE A 194 -2.64 1.89 -5.91
CA ILE A 194 -2.06 2.71 -4.85
C ILE A 194 -2.56 2.20 -3.51
N HIS A 195 -1.66 2.05 -2.55
CA HIS A 195 -2.01 1.77 -1.17
C HIS A 195 -1.17 2.63 -0.25
N ALA A 196 -1.79 3.14 0.81
CA ALA A 196 -1.13 3.96 1.81
C ALA A 196 -1.15 3.25 3.15
N LYS A 197 -0.01 3.25 3.84
CA LYS A 197 0.09 2.82 5.23
C LYS A 197 0.76 3.90 6.07
N GLU A 198 0.31 4.04 7.30
CA GLU A 198 0.91 4.91 8.29
C GLU A 198 1.23 4.12 9.56
N VAL A 199 2.35 4.45 10.20
CA VAL A 199 2.75 3.94 11.51
C VAL A 199 3.18 5.08 12.41
N TRP A 200 2.88 4.95 13.70
CA TRP A 200 3.22 5.94 14.70
C TRP A 200 4.27 5.34 15.62
N ILE A 201 5.37 6.06 15.84
CA ILE A 201 6.47 5.63 16.68
C ILE A 201 6.84 6.72 17.67
N SER A 202 7.19 6.34 18.89
CA SER A 202 7.82 7.24 19.85
C SER A 202 9.31 6.97 19.91
N THR A 203 10.14 8.01 19.87
CA THR A 203 11.57 7.85 20.16
C THR A 203 11.78 7.70 21.66
N PRO A 204 12.75 6.89 22.13
CA PRO A 204 13.05 6.77 23.55
C PRO A 204 13.42 8.12 24.18
N VAL A 205 13.12 8.25 25.48
CA VAL A 205 13.52 9.40 26.31
C VAL A 205 15.04 9.38 26.47
N LEU A 206 15.70 10.49 26.15
CA LEU A 206 17.10 10.76 26.50
C LEU A 206 17.20 11.45 27.86
#